data_AF-A0A7W5V4W1-F1
#
_entry.id   AF-A0A7W5V4W1-F1
#
_cell.length_a   1.000
_cell.length_b   1.000
_cell.length_c   1.000
_cell.angle_alpha   90.00
_cell.angle_beta   90.00
_cell.angle_gamma   90.00
#
_symmetry.space_group_name_H-M   'P 1'
#
loop_
_entity.id
_entity.type
_entity.pdbx_description
1 polymer ?
#
loop_
_entity_poly.entity_id
_entity_poly.type
_entity_poly.pdbx_seq_one_letter_code
_entity_poly.pdbx_strand_id
1 'polypeptide(L)'
;MRPGRLAEVLGEPPAPEGTWEREAVYLSAAALRRRIAPGDLAAEVRALAGVVAVEVGGNGFLRITVDTPGDLLDDPHEPVDFPGQWQDLPRTWDNPGFVVRYAHARAAAVLRWARELDVPRAGFTACALSGPHDRAVLRLLAELPSRRAGRDPGWAAYLPRLALAYHDAHERAPAVPRGEEEPGPVHTARVRLAEVVRVVLPGPERI
;
A
#
# COMPACT_ATOMS: atom_id res chain seq x y z
N MET A 1 -11.23 -0.07 -5.21
CA MET A 1 -10.99 -1.41 -5.81
C MET A 1 -9.85 -2.13 -5.08
N ARG A 2 -10.03 -3.41 -4.70
CA ARG A 2 -9.01 -4.22 -4.02
C ARG A 2 -8.10 -4.99 -5.01
N PRO A 3 -6.78 -5.03 -4.81
CA PRO A 3 -5.87 -5.85 -5.64
C PRO A 3 -6.26 -7.33 -5.70
N GLY A 4 -6.72 -7.93 -4.59
CA GLY A 4 -7.15 -9.32 -4.57
C GLY A 4 -8.32 -9.59 -5.54
N ARG A 5 -9.29 -8.67 -5.60
CA ARG A 5 -10.43 -8.78 -6.51
C ARG A 5 -10.02 -8.63 -7.99
N LEU A 6 -9.06 -7.76 -8.29
CA LEU A 6 -8.47 -7.70 -9.63
C LEU A 6 -7.75 -9.01 -9.96
N ALA A 7 -7.02 -9.59 -9.01
CA ALA A 7 -6.28 -10.83 -9.20
C ALA A 7 -7.19 -12.02 -9.52
N GLU A 8 -8.38 -12.10 -8.93
CA GLU A 8 -9.37 -13.14 -9.22
C GLU A 8 -9.78 -13.17 -10.71
N VAL A 9 -9.98 -12.00 -11.33
CA VAL A 9 -10.34 -11.89 -12.75
C VAL A 9 -9.11 -12.03 -13.66
N LEU A 10 -8.00 -11.39 -13.28
CA LEU A 10 -6.76 -11.42 -14.05
C LEU A 10 -6.07 -12.79 -14.00
N GLY A 11 -6.30 -13.60 -12.96
CA GLY A 11 -5.60 -14.85 -12.69
C GLY A 11 -4.22 -14.65 -12.04
N GLU A 12 -3.82 -13.41 -11.82
CA GLU A 12 -2.59 -13.03 -11.14
C GLU A 12 -2.72 -11.61 -10.57
N PRO A 13 -2.01 -11.28 -9.47
CA PRO A 13 -2.02 -9.93 -8.93
C PRO A 13 -1.40 -8.92 -9.92
N PRO A 14 -2.10 -7.82 -10.25
CA PRO A 14 -1.52 -6.78 -11.07
C PRO A 14 -0.49 -5.97 -10.26
N ALA A 15 0.42 -5.29 -10.96
CA ALA A 15 1.43 -4.43 -10.32
C ALA A 15 1.03 -2.95 -10.41
N PRO A 16 1.23 -2.13 -9.37
CA PRO A 16 0.94 -0.70 -9.46
C PRO A 16 1.96 0.02 -10.37
N GLU A 17 1.49 1.03 -11.10
CA GLU A 17 2.28 1.83 -12.04
C GLU A 17 2.27 3.32 -11.65
N GLY A 18 3.35 4.04 -11.96
CA GLY A 18 3.45 5.48 -11.73
C GLY A 18 3.66 5.85 -10.27
N THR A 19 3.32 7.07 -9.85
CA THR A 19 3.48 7.57 -8.47
C THR A 19 2.21 7.51 -7.63
N TRP A 20 1.05 7.36 -8.27
CA TRP A 20 -0.30 7.48 -7.69
C TRP A 20 -0.68 8.85 -7.12
N GLU A 21 0.16 9.88 -7.31
CA GLU A 21 -0.12 11.24 -6.85
C GLU A 21 -1.46 11.78 -7.39
N ARG A 22 -1.79 11.45 -8.65
CA ARG A 22 -3.05 11.81 -9.30
C ARG A 22 -3.97 10.61 -9.50
N GLU A 23 -3.46 9.57 -10.15
CA GLU A 23 -4.24 8.40 -10.54
C GLU A 23 -3.64 7.12 -9.97
N ALA A 24 -4.48 6.30 -9.33
CA ALA A 24 -4.09 4.97 -8.91
C ALA A 24 -4.27 4.01 -10.07
N VAL A 25 -3.15 3.52 -10.60
CA VAL A 25 -3.12 2.69 -11.80
C VAL A 25 -2.38 1.40 -11.54
N TYR A 26 -2.95 0.32 -12.06
CA TYR A 26 -2.37 -1.01 -12.11
C TYR A 26 -2.05 -1.40 -13.55
N LEU A 27 -0.98 -2.18 -13.73
CA LEU A 27 -0.57 -2.77 -14.99
C LEU A 27 -0.67 -4.30 -14.88
N SER A 28 -1.22 -4.93 -15.92
CA SER A 28 -1.33 -6.38 -16.00
C SER A 28 -0.92 -6.92 -17.38
N ALA A 29 -0.13 -7.99 -17.37
CA ALA A 29 0.21 -8.77 -18.56
C ALA A 29 -0.66 -10.05 -18.69
N ALA A 30 -1.72 -10.16 -17.90
CA ALA A 30 -2.52 -11.38 -17.76
C ALA A 30 -3.07 -11.89 -19.09
N ALA A 31 -3.55 -11.00 -19.97
CA ALA A 31 -4.05 -11.38 -21.28
C ALA A 31 -2.99 -12.12 -22.10
N LEU A 32 -1.75 -11.62 -22.10
CA LEU A 32 -0.61 -12.23 -22.80
C LEU A 32 -0.25 -13.60 -22.19
N ARG A 33 -0.11 -13.65 -20.85
CA ARG A 33 0.29 -14.88 -20.15
C ARG A 33 -0.75 -15.99 -20.29
N ARG A 34 -2.04 -15.63 -20.29
CA ARG A 34 -3.17 -16.56 -20.42
C ARG A 34 -3.61 -16.80 -21.86
N ARG A 35 -3.02 -16.09 -22.83
CA ARG A 35 -3.38 -16.14 -24.27
C ARG A 35 -4.87 -15.84 -24.52
N ILE A 36 -5.40 -14.87 -23.79
CA ILE A 36 -6.77 -14.35 -23.94
C ILE A 36 -6.71 -13.06 -24.77
N ALA A 37 -7.72 -12.81 -25.60
CA ALA A 37 -7.82 -11.54 -26.31
C ALA A 37 -7.85 -10.37 -25.30
N PRO A 38 -6.93 -9.40 -25.36
CA PRO A 38 -6.86 -8.32 -24.37
C PRO A 38 -8.16 -7.51 -24.24
N GLY A 39 -8.93 -7.39 -25.32
CA GLY A 39 -10.24 -6.72 -25.33
C GLY A 39 -11.28 -7.43 -24.45
N ASP A 40 -11.34 -8.76 -24.50
CA ASP A 40 -12.28 -9.55 -23.71
C ASP A 40 -11.96 -9.45 -22.23
N LEU A 41 -10.69 -9.66 -21.86
CA LEU A 41 -10.25 -9.51 -20.47
C LEU A 41 -10.44 -8.07 -19.96
N ALA A 42 -10.20 -7.05 -20.80
CA ALA A 42 -10.45 -5.68 -20.43
C ALA A 42 -11.95 -5.40 -20.22
N ALA A 43 -12.85 -6.02 -20.97
CA ALA A 43 -14.29 -5.91 -20.77
C ALA A 43 -14.72 -6.51 -19.42
N GLU A 44 -14.19 -7.68 -19.06
CA GLU A 44 -14.42 -8.29 -17.74
C GLU A 44 -13.94 -7.38 -16.60
N VAL A 45 -12.72 -6.83 -16.71
CA VAL A 45 -12.15 -5.96 -15.68
C VAL A 45 -12.93 -4.64 -15.56
N ARG A 46 -13.40 -4.06 -16.67
CA ARG A 46 -14.24 -2.84 -16.64
C ARG A 46 -15.58 -3.04 -15.91
N ALA A 47 -16.08 -4.27 -15.84
CA ALA A 47 -17.33 -4.57 -15.16
C ALA A 47 -17.18 -4.56 -13.62
N LEU A 48 -15.96 -4.48 -13.09
CA LEU A 48 -15.69 -4.51 -11.66
C LEU A 48 -15.91 -3.13 -11.01
N ALA A 49 -16.65 -3.10 -9.90
CA ALA A 49 -16.94 -1.89 -9.15
C ALA A 49 -15.68 -1.21 -8.57
N GLY A 50 -15.45 0.05 -8.90
CA GLY A 50 -14.24 0.82 -8.52
C GLY A 50 -13.12 0.80 -9.55
N VAL A 51 -13.31 0.14 -10.70
CA VAL A 51 -12.50 0.37 -11.91
C VAL A 51 -13.10 1.55 -12.67
N VAL A 52 -12.29 2.57 -12.91
CA VAL A 52 -12.67 3.80 -13.62
C VAL A 52 -12.41 3.67 -15.12
N ALA A 53 -11.26 3.09 -15.47
CA ALA A 53 -10.86 2.93 -16.85
C ALA A 53 -10.00 1.68 -17.02
N VAL A 54 -10.07 1.08 -18.21
CA VAL A 54 -9.12 0.07 -18.65
C VAL A 54 -8.69 0.41 -20.06
N GLU A 55 -7.39 0.57 -20.25
CA GLU A 55 -6.76 0.79 -21.54
C GLU A 55 -6.01 -0.47 -21.95
N VAL A 56 -6.12 -0.85 -23.22
CA VAL A 56 -5.36 -1.96 -23.80
C VAL A 56 -4.19 -1.37 -24.57
N GLY A 57 -2.98 -1.57 -24.07
CA GLY A 57 -1.75 -1.18 -24.75
C GLY A 57 -1.52 -1.99 -26.02
N GLY A 58 -0.80 -1.43 -26.99
CA GLY A 58 -0.48 -2.11 -28.26
C GLY A 58 0.35 -3.40 -28.10
N ASN A 59 0.95 -3.59 -26.94
CA ASN A 59 1.66 -4.80 -26.53
C ASN A 59 0.76 -5.83 -25.83
N GLY A 60 -0.55 -5.57 -25.69
CA GLY A 60 -1.52 -6.45 -25.03
C GLY A 60 -1.55 -6.35 -23.50
N PHE A 61 -0.88 -5.37 -22.91
CA PHE A 61 -0.98 -5.07 -21.48
C PHE A 61 -2.26 -4.29 -21.18
N LEU A 62 -2.83 -4.54 -20.01
CA LEU A 62 -3.99 -3.81 -19.49
C LEU A 62 -3.49 -2.77 -18.50
N ARG A 63 -3.80 -1.50 -18.73
CA ARG A 63 -3.63 -0.40 -17.78
C ARG A 63 -4.98 -0.09 -17.14
N ILE A 64 -5.09 -0.27 -15.83
CA ILE A 64 -6.35 -0.30 -15.08
C ILE A 64 -6.32 0.83 -14.05
N THR A 65 -7.17 1.83 -14.22
CA THR A 65 -7.31 2.96 -13.29
C THR A 65 -8.42 2.68 -12.29
N VAL A 66 -8.18 2.96 -11.01
CA VAL A 66 -9.14 2.78 -9.91
C VAL A 66 -9.42 4.09 -9.19
N ASP A 67 -10.63 4.27 -8.67
CA ASP A 67 -11.07 5.50 -8.02
C ASP A 67 -10.60 5.63 -6.56
N THR A 68 -10.70 4.52 -5.82
CA THR A 68 -10.49 4.45 -4.38
C THR A 68 -9.38 3.43 -4.10
N PRO A 69 -8.10 3.83 -4.19
CA PRO A 69 -6.98 2.93 -3.90
C PRO A 69 -6.92 2.51 -2.42
N GLY A 70 -7.50 3.31 -1.51
CA GLY A 70 -7.54 3.00 -0.08
C GLY A 70 -8.22 1.66 0.26
N ASP A 71 -9.08 1.14 -0.63
CA ASP A 71 -9.76 -0.14 -0.44
C ASP A 71 -8.77 -1.31 -0.27
N LEU A 72 -7.53 -1.17 -0.77
CA LEU A 72 -6.49 -2.18 -0.59
C LEU A 72 -6.18 -2.47 0.89
N LEU A 73 -6.50 -1.56 1.82
CA LEU A 73 -6.27 -1.76 3.26
C LEU A 73 -7.24 -2.76 3.90
N ASP A 74 -8.30 -3.15 3.19
CA ASP A 74 -9.21 -4.20 3.63
C ASP A 74 -8.78 -5.61 3.17
N ASP A 75 -7.87 -5.72 2.20
CA ASP A 75 -7.26 -7.02 1.88
C ASP A 75 -6.42 -7.49 3.08
N PRO A 76 -6.25 -8.81 3.27
CA PRO A 76 -5.38 -9.32 4.32
C PRO A 76 -3.93 -8.92 4.04
N HIS A 77 -3.27 -8.37 5.07
CA HIS A 77 -1.85 -8.02 5.04
C HIS A 77 -1.08 -8.93 5.98
N GLU A 78 0.01 -9.48 5.49
CA GLU A 78 0.90 -10.34 6.25
C GLU A 78 2.26 -9.69 6.41
N PRO A 79 3.00 -10.02 7.48
CA PRO A 79 4.39 -9.64 7.61
C PRO A 79 5.19 -10.05 6.37
N VAL A 80 6.09 -9.19 5.93
CA VAL A 80 7.08 -9.58 4.92
C VAL A 80 8.03 -10.58 5.55
N ASP A 81 8.24 -11.71 4.87
CA ASP A 81 9.26 -12.67 5.25
C ASP A 81 10.59 -12.30 4.62
N PHE A 82 11.39 -11.54 5.36
CA PHE A 82 12.72 -11.14 4.96
C PHE A 82 13.73 -11.82 5.88
N PRO A 83 14.52 -12.80 5.38
CA PRO A 83 15.51 -13.52 6.19
C PRO A 83 16.81 -12.72 6.38
N GLY A 84 16.96 -11.57 5.71
CA GLY A 84 18.17 -10.76 5.80
C GLY A 84 18.30 -10.12 7.18
N GLN A 85 19.49 -10.19 7.75
CA GLN A 85 19.83 -9.55 9.01
C GLN A 85 20.33 -8.13 8.71
N TRP A 86 19.59 -7.12 9.16
CA TRP A 86 20.00 -5.74 9.03
C TRP A 86 20.50 -5.22 10.36
N GLN A 87 21.73 -4.73 10.39
CA GLN A 87 22.21 -4.07 11.60
C GLN A 87 21.47 -2.76 11.81
N ASP A 88 21.06 -2.49 13.05
CA ASP A 88 20.49 -1.20 13.42
C ASP A 88 21.53 -0.07 13.50
N LEU A 89 22.78 -0.41 13.80
CA LEU A 89 23.85 0.57 13.95
C LEU A 89 24.59 0.76 12.62
N PRO A 90 24.99 1.99 12.27
CA PRO A 90 24.64 3.24 12.95
C PRO A 90 23.18 3.65 12.70
N ARG A 91 22.58 4.38 13.64
CA ARG A 91 21.18 4.86 13.55
C ARG A 91 21.07 6.11 12.68
N THR A 92 21.33 5.96 11.38
CA THR A 92 21.26 7.03 10.38
C THR A 92 20.23 6.71 9.30
N TRP A 93 19.73 7.74 8.62
CA TRP A 93 18.77 7.56 7.52
C TRP A 93 19.34 6.80 6.30
N ASP A 94 20.66 6.69 6.20
CA ASP A 94 21.33 5.87 5.18
C ASP A 94 21.35 4.37 5.55
N ASN A 95 21.04 4.01 6.80
CA ASN A 95 20.99 2.63 7.24
C ASN A 95 19.57 2.04 7.07
N PRO A 96 19.36 1.08 6.15
CA PRO A 96 18.04 0.49 5.90
C PRO A 96 17.45 -0.21 7.13
N GLY A 97 18.28 -0.84 7.98
CA GLY A 97 17.83 -1.49 9.21
C GLY A 97 17.21 -0.50 10.19
N PHE A 98 17.90 0.62 10.42
CA PHE A 98 17.40 1.70 11.26
C PHE A 98 16.10 2.29 10.69
N VAL A 99 16.07 2.60 9.39
CA VAL A 99 14.92 3.21 8.72
C VAL A 99 13.66 2.36 8.86
N VAL A 100 13.76 1.06 8.58
CA VAL A 100 12.63 0.12 8.66
C VAL A 100 12.15 -0.02 10.09
N ARG A 101 13.07 -0.23 11.04
CA ARG A 101 12.71 -0.37 12.45
C ARG A 101 12.07 0.90 13.02
N TYR A 102 12.60 2.07 12.66
CA TYR A 102 12.08 3.34 13.11
C TYR A 102 10.66 3.57 12.61
N ALA A 103 10.39 3.27 11.33
CA ALA A 103 9.04 3.34 10.77
C ALA A 103 8.06 2.35 11.45
N HIS A 104 8.49 1.12 11.75
CA HIS A 104 7.68 0.16 12.53
C HIS A 104 7.35 0.73 13.92
N ALA A 105 8.35 1.21 14.66
CA ALA A 105 8.18 1.76 16.01
C ALA A 105 7.24 2.98 16.01
N ARG A 106 7.35 3.83 14.98
CA ARG A 106 6.47 4.97 14.75
C ARG A 106 5.03 4.55 14.45
N ALA A 107 4.82 3.54 13.60
CA ALA A 107 3.49 2.99 13.36
C ALA A 107 2.89 2.44 14.66
N ALA A 108 3.67 1.70 15.46
CA ALA A 108 3.24 1.24 16.79
C ALA A 108 2.91 2.40 17.75
N ALA A 109 3.64 3.52 17.68
CA ALA A 109 3.35 4.72 18.47
C ALA A 109 2.02 5.38 18.06
N VAL A 110 1.78 5.54 16.75
CA VAL A 110 0.50 6.04 16.22
C VAL A 110 -0.67 5.23 16.75
N LEU A 111 -0.58 3.90 16.78
CA LEU A 111 -1.66 3.06 17.31
C LEU A 111 -1.91 3.25 18.81
N ARG A 112 -0.89 3.66 19.58
CA ARG A 112 -1.06 3.99 21.00
C ARG A 112 -1.69 5.37 21.14
N TRP A 113 -1.15 6.38 20.48
CA TRP A 113 -1.67 7.75 20.52
C TRP A 113 -3.12 7.83 20.02
N ALA A 114 -3.47 7.07 18.98
CA ALA A 114 -4.85 6.99 18.50
C ALA A 114 -5.83 6.50 19.58
N ARG A 115 -5.38 5.62 20.50
CA ARG A 115 -6.20 5.15 21.62
C ARG A 115 -6.28 6.19 22.73
N GLU A 116 -5.18 6.89 22.99
CA GLU A 116 -5.13 7.96 24.00
C GLU A 116 -5.95 9.19 23.59
N LEU A 117 -6.09 9.42 22.28
CA LEU A 117 -6.83 10.53 21.68
C LEU A 117 -8.22 10.11 21.16
N ASP A 118 -8.71 8.93 21.58
CA ASP A 118 -10.04 8.41 21.23
C ASP A 118 -10.38 8.42 19.72
N VAL A 119 -9.38 8.23 18.86
CA VAL A 119 -9.60 8.08 17.42
C VAL A 119 -10.41 6.79 17.18
N PRO A 120 -11.59 6.87 16.53
CA PRO A 120 -12.41 5.69 16.29
C PRO A 120 -11.66 4.65 15.44
N ARG A 121 -11.73 3.38 15.86
CA ARG A 121 -11.19 2.25 15.08
C ARG A 121 -12.15 1.73 14.01
N ALA A 122 -13.45 1.90 14.24
CA ALA A 122 -14.50 1.59 13.28
C ALA A 122 -14.78 2.79 12.37
N GLY A 123 -15.49 2.58 11.26
CA GLY A 123 -15.81 3.65 10.32
C GLY A 123 -14.68 4.00 9.34
N PHE A 124 -13.78 3.05 9.07
CA PHE A 124 -12.78 3.20 8.02
C PHE A 124 -13.43 3.63 6.71
N THR A 125 -12.93 4.73 6.15
CA THR A 125 -13.41 5.30 4.89
C THR A 125 -12.23 5.43 3.94
N ALA A 126 -12.12 4.50 2.99
CA ALA A 126 -10.98 4.41 2.08
C ALA A 126 -10.73 5.68 1.25
N CYS A 127 -11.80 6.38 0.84
CA CYS A 127 -11.68 7.62 0.07
C CYS A 127 -11.11 8.80 0.89
N ALA A 128 -10.99 8.67 2.22
CA ALA A 128 -10.32 9.67 3.06
C ALA A 128 -8.79 9.68 2.86
N LEU A 129 -8.21 8.61 2.30
CA LEU A 129 -6.79 8.53 1.94
C LEU A 129 -6.52 9.10 0.53
N SER A 130 -6.92 10.36 0.32
CA SER A 130 -6.86 11.02 -0.98
C SER A 130 -5.63 11.90 -1.17
N GLY A 131 -4.90 12.24 -0.10
CA GLY A 131 -3.72 13.10 -0.14
C GLY A 131 -2.51 12.44 -0.82
N PRO A 132 -1.56 13.23 -1.35
CA PRO A 132 -0.40 12.71 -2.08
C PRO A 132 0.48 11.82 -1.20
N HIS A 133 0.64 12.14 0.09
CA HIS A 133 1.43 11.33 1.02
C HIS A 133 0.74 10.02 1.40
N ASP A 134 -0.59 10.05 1.58
CA ASP A 134 -1.39 8.84 1.81
C ASP A 134 -1.29 7.90 0.58
N ARG A 135 -1.44 8.46 -0.62
CA ARG A 135 -1.34 7.76 -1.90
C ARG A 135 0.05 7.16 -2.16
N ALA A 136 1.12 7.84 -1.75
CA ALA A 136 2.48 7.32 -1.88
C ALA A 136 2.70 6.02 -1.07
N VAL A 137 2.13 5.94 0.14
CA VAL A 137 2.16 4.72 0.95
C VAL A 137 1.26 3.64 0.32
N LEU A 138 0.03 4.00 -0.07
CA LEU A 138 -0.90 3.07 -0.72
C LEU A 138 -0.31 2.43 -1.97
N ARG A 139 0.40 3.21 -2.80
CA ARG A 139 1.10 2.69 -3.97
C ARG A 139 2.07 1.58 -3.58
N LEU A 140 2.87 1.78 -2.52
CA LEU A 140 3.88 0.81 -2.13
C LEU A 140 3.23 -0.44 -1.53
N LEU A 141 2.16 -0.29 -0.77
CA LEU A 141 1.37 -1.42 -0.28
C LEU A 141 0.73 -2.21 -1.43
N ALA A 142 0.31 -1.53 -2.51
CA ALA A 142 -0.24 -2.17 -3.70
C ALA A 142 0.77 -3.07 -4.44
N GLU A 143 2.08 -2.92 -4.21
CA GLU A 143 3.11 -3.81 -4.77
C GLU A 143 3.16 -5.19 -4.08
N LEU A 144 2.62 -5.31 -2.86
CA LEU A 144 2.76 -6.52 -2.04
C LEU A 144 2.27 -7.79 -2.73
N PRO A 145 1.06 -7.84 -3.34
CA PRO A 145 0.55 -9.07 -3.93
C PRO A 145 1.41 -9.55 -5.11
N SER A 146 1.78 -8.64 -6.03
CA SER A 146 2.60 -8.99 -7.18
C SER A 146 4.04 -9.36 -6.78
N ARG A 147 4.59 -8.74 -5.74
CA ARG A 147 5.92 -9.10 -5.20
C ARG A 147 5.91 -10.50 -4.60
N ARG A 148 4.89 -10.85 -3.81
CA ARG A 148 4.74 -12.18 -3.20
C ARG A 148 4.58 -13.29 -4.24
N ALA A 149 3.93 -13.01 -5.37
CA ALA A 149 3.81 -13.96 -6.47
C ALA A 149 5.14 -14.15 -7.26
N GLY A 150 6.10 -13.23 -7.13
CA GLY A 150 7.39 -13.28 -7.81
C GLY A 150 8.42 -14.18 -7.12
N ARG A 151 9.40 -14.67 -7.89
CA ARG A 151 10.51 -15.52 -7.37
C ARG A 151 11.55 -14.74 -6.57
N ASP A 152 11.83 -13.50 -6.94
CA ASP A 152 12.69 -12.57 -6.20
C ASP A 152 11.87 -11.31 -5.88
N PRO A 153 11.20 -11.28 -4.72
CA PRO A 153 10.33 -10.16 -4.35
C PRO A 153 11.07 -8.84 -4.11
N GLY A 154 12.41 -8.83 -4.06
CA GLY A 154 13.20 -7.62 -3.83
C GLY A 154 12.92 -6.93 -2.50
N TRP A 155 12.65 -7.70 -1.43
CA TRP A 155 12.24 -7.17 -0.12
C TRP A 155 13.26 -6.19 0.48
N ALA A 156 14.55 -6.45 0.28
CA ALA A 156 15.62 -5.61 0.80
C ALA A 156 15.54 -4.16 0.30
N ALA A 157 15.18 -3.95 -0.98
CA ALA A 157 15.01 -2.61 -1.56
C ALA A 157 13.60 -2.06 -1.35
N TYR A 158 12.61 -2.91 -1.06
CA TYR A 158 11.22 -2.53 -0.88
C TYR A 158 10.94 -1.95 0.51
N LEU A 159 11.36 -2.63 1.57
CA LEU A 159 11.00 -2.23 2.94
C LEU A 159 11.49 -0.83 3.31
N PRO A 160 12.74 -0.41 2.98
CA PRO A 160 13.17 0.96 3.26
C PRO A 160 12.37 2.01 2.49
N ARG A 161 11.96 1.72 1.23
CA ARG A 161 11.10 2.63 0.46
C ARG A 161 9.73 2.80 1.12
N LEU A 162 9.11 1.71 1.57
CA LEU A 162 7.84 1.77 2.30
C LEU A 162 7.99 2.53 3.62
N ALA A 163 9.06 2.27 4.35
CA ALA A 163 9.38 2.94 5.61
C ALA A 163 9.57 4.45 5.43
N LEU A 164 10.30 4.89 4.41
CA LEU A 164 10.49 6.32 4.10
C LEU A 164 9.19 6.99 3.65
N ALA A 165 8.41 6.36 2.77
CA ALA A 165 7.11 6.91 2.36
C ALA A 165 6.15 7.07 3.55
N TYR A 166 6.13 6.10 4.47
CA TYR A 166 5.35 6.20 5.69
C TYR A 166 5.91 7.25 6.67
N HIS A 167 7.23 7.42 6.75
CA HIS A 167 7.84 8.50 7.50
C HIS A 167 7.35 9.87 6.98
N ASP A 168 7.41 10.11 5.68
CA ASP A 168 6.94 11.35 5.05
C ASP A 168 5.44 11.59 5.30
N ALA A 169 4.63 10.52 5.18
CA ALA A 169 3.21 10.59 5.50
C ALA A 169 2.98 10.97 6.97
N HIS A 170 3.71 10.39 7.91
CA HIS A 170 3.58 10.74 9.31
C HIS A 170 3.92 12.21 9.61
N GLU A 171 4.96 12.75 8.97
CA GLU A 171 5.39 14.15 9.19
C GLU A 171 4.41 15.15 8.56
N ARG A 172 3.90 14.86 7.36
CA ARG A 172 3.13 15.82 6.54
C ARG A 172 1.63 15.60 6.56
N ALA A 173 1.19 14.41 6.94
CA ALA A 173 -0.19 13.94 6.94
C ALA A 173 -0.43 13.07 8.20
N PRO A 174 -0.34 13.65 9.41
CA PRO A 174 -0.39 12.89 10.65
C PRO A 174 -1.69 12.09 10.77
N ALA A 175 -1.57 10.91 11.38
CA ALA A 175 -2.67 9.98 11.58
C ALA A 175 -3.53 10.31 12.81
N VAL A 176 -2.99 11.05 13.77
CA VAL A 176 -3.69 11.48 14.97
C VAL A 176 -3.90 13.00 14.94
N PRO A 177 -5.00 13.51 15.53
CA PRO A 177 -5.29 14.94 15.59
C PRO A 177 -4.16 15.71 16.30
N ARG A 178 -4.01 17.00 15.97
CA ARG A 178 -3.04 17.89 16.61
C ARG A 178 -3.70 19.14 17.18
N GLY A 179 -3.24 19.56 18.37
CA GLY A 179 -3.76 20.77 19.02
C GLY A 179 -5.22 20.60 19.43
N GLU A 180 -6.08 21.50 18.94
CA GLU A 180 -7.53 21.49 19.21
C GLU A 180 -8.33 20.76 18.11
N GLU A 181 -7.65 20.06 17.18
CA GLU A 181 -8.33 19.28 16.14
C GLU A 181 -9.07 18.07 16.73
N GLU A 182 -10.32 17.89 16.32
CA GLU A 182 -11.12 16.73 16.70
C GLU A 182 -10.82 15.51 15.80
N PRO A 183 -10.88 14.28 16.32
CA PRO A 183 -10.85 13.06 15.50
C PRO A 183 -11.90 13.08 14.38
N GLY A 184 -11.51 12.64 13.19
CA GLY A 184 -12.37 12.62 12.01
C GLY A 184 -12.04 11.45 11.08
N PRO A 185 -12.82 11.24 9.99
CA PRO A 185 -12.67 10.07 9.13
C PRO A 185 -11.26 9.87 8.57
N VAL A 186 -10.52 10.96 8.31
CA VAL A 186 -9.13 10.92 7.84
C VAL A 186 -8.19 10.33 8.91
N HIS A 187 -8.40 10.62 10.19
CA HIS A 187 -7.61 10.08 11.29
C HIS A 187 -7.83 8.57 11.41
N THR A 188 -9.08 8.12 11.40
CA THR A 188 -9.41 6.68 11.36
C THR A 188 -8.74 5.99 10.17
N ALA A 189 -8.79 6.59 8.98
CA ALA A 189 -8.21 6.01 7.78
C ALA A 189 -6.68 5.94 7.83
N ARG A 190 -6.01 6.96 8.35
CA ARG A 190 -4.55 6.97 8.51
C ARG A 190 -4.07 6.09 9.65
N VAL A 191 -4.86 5.93 10.71
CA VAL A 191 -4.59 4.91 11.75
C VAL A 191 -4.67 3.52 11.13
N ARG A 192 -5.67 3.24 10.28
CA ARG A 192 -5.75 1.98 9.54
C ARG A 192 -4.54 1.76 8.62
N LEU A 193 -4.08 2.82 7.94
CA LEU A 193 -2.84 2.78 7.14
C LEU A 193 -1.62 2.43 8.01
N ALA A 194 -1.49 3.04 9.19
CA ALA A 194 -0.44 2.74 10.16
C ALA A 194 -0.51 1.29 10.68
N GLU A 195 -1.71 0.75 10.91
CA GLU A 195 -1.88 -0.66 11.29
C GLU A 195 -1.30 -1.60 10.22
N VAL A 196 -1.65 -1.37 8.95
CA VAL A 196 -1.15 -2.18 7.82
C VAL A 196 0.36 -2.04 7.67
N VAL A 197 0.90 -0.81 7.72
CA VAL A 197 2.35 -0.58 7.64
C VAL A 197 3.10 -1.30 8.77
N ARG A 198 2.56 -1.27 10.00
CA ARG A 198 3.15 -2.00 11.14
C ARG A 198 3.19 -3.51 10.92
N VAL A 199 2.16 -4.07 10.30
CA VAL A 199 2.12 -5.52 10.00
C VAL A 199 3.17 -5.87 8.94
N VAL A 200 3.28 -5.06 7.89
CA VAL A 200 4.15 -5.33 6.73
C VAL A 200 5.63 -5.15 7.08
N LEU A 201 5.98 -4.06 7.78
CA LEU A 201 7.37 -3.77 8.15
C LEU A 201 7.81 -4.65 9.32
N PRO A 202 8.98 -5.33 9.22
CA PRO A 202 9.49 -6.14 10.32
C PRO A 202 9.74 -5.29 11.57
N GLY A 203 9.42 -5.87 12.73
CA GLY A 203 9.70 -5.28 14.03
C GLY A 203 11.16 -5.48 14.46
N PRO A 204 11.55 -4.89 15.61
CA PRO A 204 12.91 -5.00 16.15
C PRO A 204 13.37 -6.44 16.40
N GLU A 205 12.45 -7.38 16.57
CA GLU A 205 12.74 -8.80 16.76
C GLU A 205 13.23 -9.52 15.49
N ARG A 206 13.17 -8.86 14.33
CA ARG A 206 13.54 -9.41 13.01
C ARG A 206 14.58 -8.56 12.26
N ILE A 207 15.17 -7.56 12.92
CA ILE A 207 16.16 -6.63 12.36
C ILE A 207 17.47 -6.80 13.13
#